data_AF-A0A1B7SAJ3-F1
#
_entry.id   AF-A0A1B7SAJ3-F1
#
_cell.length_a   1.000
_cell.length_b   1.000
_cell.length_c   1.000
_cell.angle_alpha   90.00
_cell.angle_beta   90.00
_cell.angle_gamma   90.00
#
_symmetry.space_group_name_H-M   'P 1'
#
loop_
_entity.id
_entity.type
_entity.pdbx_description
1 polymer ?
#
loop_
_entity_poly.entity_id
_entity_poly.type
_entity_poly.pdbx_seq_one_letter_code
_entity_poly.pdbx_strand_id
1 'polypeptide(L)'
;MLKVGLRAKPSTAFRPLAVRGFIKTIPQPPGNIVGTVNDAYVPPPPHKLHGSLHWTSERVVAIGLAPFIMTPFVTGTSYPLVDSIMGTLLLYHCYVGFESCIIDYIPLRVYGIWHKAAIGLLGFGTLVAGYGVYIIETTEKEGLVGVMKKLWKA
;
A
#
# COMPACT_ATOMS: atom_id res chain seq x y z
N MET A 1 -62.14 22.94 8.17
CA MET A 1 -61.19 22.68 9.28
C MET A 1 -59.89 22.17 8.64
N LEU A 2 -58.94 23.06 8.35
CA LEU A 2 -57.77 22.80 7.50
C LEU A 2 -56.51 22.72 8.38
N LYS A 3 -55.91 21.54 8.56
CA LYS A 3 -54.62 21.40 9.25
C LYS A 3 -53.49 21.60 8.23
N VAL A 4 -52.92 22.80 8.20
CA VAL A 4 -51.68 23.12 7.50
C VAL A 4 -50.53 22.41 8.21
N GLY A 5 -50.00 21.35 7.60
CA GLY A 5 -48.80 20.66 8.07
C GLY A 5 -47.58 21.57 7.92
N LEU A 6 -47.03 22.03 9.04
CA LEU A 6 -45.78 22.79 9.10
C LEU A 6 -44.63 21.95 8.51
N ARG A 7 -44.16 22.36 7.33
CA ARG A 7 -42.98 21.79 6.67
C ARG A 7 -41.74 22.24 7.45
N ALA A 8 -41.17 21.34 8.27
CA ALA A 8 -39.91 21.59 8.95
C ALA A 8 -38.82 21.88 7.89
N LYS A 9 -38.18 23.05 7.97
CA LYS A 9 -36.98 23.35 7.17
C LYS A 9 -35.87 22.40 7.62
N PRO A 10 -35.16 21.72 6.71
CA PRO A 10 -34.04 20.89 7.11
C PRO A 10 -33.00 21.79 7.80
N SER A 11 -32.63 21.44 9.03
CA SER A 11 -31.58 22.16 9.74
C SER A 11 -30.27 21.97 8.98
N THR A 12 -29.70 23.06 8.49
CA THR A 12 -28.32 23.13 7.99
C THR A 12 -27.35 23.09 9.17
N ALA A 13 -27.48 22.08 10.03
CA ALA A 13 -26.60 21.87 11.16
C ALA A 13 -25.41 21.01 10.69
N PHE A 14 -24.22 21.61 10.70
CA PHE A 14 -22.92 20.97 10.56
C PHE A 14 -22.68 20.20 9.24
N ARG A 15 -22.36 20.94 8.17
CA ARG A 15 -21.49 20.37 7.11
C ARG A 15 -20.06 20.37 7.65
N PRO A 16 -19.38 19.21 7.82
CA PRO A 16 -17.97 19.22 8.20
C PRO A 16 -17.19 19.92 7.08
N LEU A 17 -16.80 21.15 7.37
CA LEU A 17 -16.20 22.10 6.43
C LEU A 17 -14.69 21.93 6.49
N ALA A 18 -14.11 20.85 5.93
CA ALA A 18 -12.65 20.79 5.79
C ALA A 18 -12.06 19.78 4.79
N VAL A 19 -12.55 18.55 4.66
CA VAL A 19 -11.77 17.52 3.91
C VAL A 19 -12.20 17.38 2.44
N ARG A 20 -13.47 17.62 2.11
CA ARG A 20 -13.99 17.39 0.75
C ARG A 20 -13.61 18.44 -0.31
N GLY A 21 -13.04 19.58 0.09
CA GLY A 21 -12.69 20.65 -0.85
C GLY A 21 -11.37 20.41 -1.60
N PHE A 22 -10.36 19.88 -0.89
CA PHE A 22 -9.03 19.65 -1.44
C PHE A 22 -8.93 18.33 -2.23
N ILE A 23 -9.55 17.26 -1.72
CA ILE A 23 -9.56 15.95 -2.38
C ILE A 23 -10.83 15.81 -3.22
N LYS A 24 -10.73 16.13 -4.51
CA LYS A 24 -11.81 15.89 -5.48
C LYS A 24 -11.95 14.40 -5.74
N THR A 25 -13.00 13.78 -5.21
CA THR A 25 -13.37 12.39 -5.49
C THR A 25 -14.29 12.28 -6.71
N ILE A 26 -14.21 11.17 -7.44
CA ILE A 26 -15.10 10.85 -8.55
C ILE A 26 -16.51 10.58 -7.98
N PRO A 27 -17.57 11.24 -8.49
CA PRO A 27 -18.94 10.97 -8.06
C PRO A 27 -19.31 9.50 -8.28
N GLN A 28 -19.86 8.84 -7.25
CA GLN A 28 -20.29 7.43 -7.32
C GLN A 28 -21.82 7.34 -7.30
N PRO A 29 -22.44 6.40 -8.04
CA PRO A 29 -23.87 6.16 -7.92
C PRO A 29 -24.21 5.58 -6.53
N PRO A 30 -25.43 5.82 -6.01
CA PRO A 30 -25.88 5.25 -4.74
C PRO A 30 -25.75 3.71 -4.77
N GLY A 31 -25.05 3.14 -3.78
CA GLY A 31 -24.85 1.69 -3.70
C GLY A 31 -23.91 1.09 -4.77
N ASN A 32 -23.24 1.92 -5.58
CA ASN A 32 -22.38 1.48 -6.68
C ASN A 32 -23.10 0.57 -7.71
N ILE A 33 -24.42 0.71 -7.85
CA ILE A 33 -25.20 -0.02 -8.83
C ILE A 33 -24.97 0.64 -10.19
N VAL A 34 -24.36 -0.11 -11.12
CA VAL A 34 -24.20 0.27 -12.52
C VAL A 34 -25.24 -0.52 -13.30
N GLY A 35 -26.28 0.17 -13.81
CA GLY A 35 -27.44 -0.47 -14.44
C GLY A 35 -28.66 -0.53 -13.51
N THR A 36 -29.51 -1.53 -13.70
CA THR A 36 -30.71 -1.81 -12.90
C THR A 36 -30.46 -2.94 -11.90
N VAL A 37 -31.34 -3.07 -10.90
CA VAL A 37 -31.26 -4.15 -9.88
C VAL A 37 -31.40 -5.55 -10.48
N ASN A 38 -31.99 -5.66 -11.68
CA ASN A 38 -32.23 -6.94 -12.36
C ASN A 38 -31.10 -7.32 -13.33
N ASP A 39 -30.11 -6.46 -13.54
CA ASP A 39 -29.00 -6.75 -14.45
C ASP A 39 -27.99 -7.68 -13.78
N ALA A 40 -27.56 -8.71 -14.51
CA ALA A 40 -26.56 -9.65 -14.00
C ALA A 40 -25.19 -8.95 -13.86
N TYR A 41 -24.51 -9.23 -12.75
CA TYR A 41 -23.14 -8.75 -12.54
C TYR A 41 -22.19 -9.33 -13.60
N VAL A 42 -21.46 -8.47 -14.30
CA VAL A 42 -20.42 -8.86 -15.25
C VAL A 42 -19.06 -8.72 -14.58
N PRO A 43 -18.38 -9.82 -14.22
CA PRO A 43 -17.06 -9.73 -13.62
C PRO A 43 -16.03 -9.21 -14.62
N PRO A 44 -15.00 -8.47 -14.18
CA PRO A 44 -13.87 -8.14 -15.02
C PRO A 44 -13.16 -9.42 -15.48
N PRO A 45 -12.53 -9.42 -16.67
CA PRO A 45 -11.80 -10.58 -17.16
C PRO A 45 -10.66 -10.95 -16.19
N PRO A 46 -10.40 -12.25 -15.97
CA PRO A 46 -9.39 -12.68 -15.02
C PRO A 46 -7.98 -12.28 -15.49
N HIS A 47 -7.20 -11.68 -14.60
CA HIS A 47 -5.82 -11.29 -14.87
C HIS A 47 -4.87 -11.95 -13.86
N LYS A 48 -4.18 -13.02 -14.28
CA LYS A 48 -3.37 -13.85 -13.37
C LYS A 48 -2.26 -13.07 -12.65
N LEU A 49 -1.65 -12.08 -13.29
CA LEU A 49 -0.60 -11.25 -12.68
C LEU A 49 -1.12 -10.30 -11.60
N HIS A 50 -2.43 -10.00 -11.57
CA HIS A 50 -3.06 -9.21 -10.50
C HIS A 50 -3.83 -10.09 -9.51
N GLY A 51 -3.76 -11.41 -9.68
CA GLY A 51 -4.47 -12.39 -8.87
C GLY A 51 -3.53 -13.47 -8.37
N SER A 52 -3.69 -14.69 -8.88
CA SER A 52 -2.99 -15.88 -8.36
C SER A 52 -1.47 -15.77 -8.34
N LEU A 53 -0.84 -15.19 -9.38
CA LEU A 53 0.63 -15.12 -9.44
C LEU A 53 1.19 -14.10 -8.47
N HIS A 54 0.50 -12.97 -8.30
CA HIS A 54 0.84 -11.95 -7.31
C HIS A 54 0.74 -12.50 -5.89
N TRP A 55 -0.37 -13.19 -5.59
CA TRP A 55 -0.55 -13.81 -4.29
C TRP A 55 0.55 -14.83 -3.99
N THR A 56 0.85 -15.72 -4.95
CA THR A 56 1.89 -16.74 -4.76
C THR A 56 3.27 -16.10 -4.58
N SER A 57 3.64 -15.07 -5.36
CA SER A 57 4.94 -14.41 -5.23
C SER A 57 5.11 -13.76 -3.86
N GLU A 58 4.09 -13.08 -3.35
CA GLU A 58 4.12 -12.51 -2.00
C GLU A 58 4.35 -13.55 -0.92
N ARG A 59 3.64 -14.69 -1.00
CA ARG A 59 3.77 -15.75 0.02
C ARG A 59 5.16 -16.38 -0.03
N VAL A 60 5.70 -16.62 -1.22
CA VAL A 60 7.07 -17.14 -1.39
C VAL A 60 8.09 -16.18 -0.79
N VAL A 61 7.98 -14.88 -1.07
CA VAL A 61 8.90 -13.88 -0.49
C VAL A 61 8.75 -13.80 1.03
N ALA A 62 7.52 -13.77 1.56
CA ALA A 62 7.30 -13.69 3.00
C ALA A 62 7.87 -14.90 3.76
N ILE A 63 7.67 -16.11 3.23
CA ILE A 63 8.22 -17.34 3.82
C ILE A 63 9.76 -17.36 3.67
N GLY A 64 10.28 -17.01 2.49
CA GLY A 64 11.71 -16.98 2.21
C GLY A 64 12.47 -15.95 3.04
N LEU A 65 11.83 -14.83 3.41
CA LEU A 65 12.44 -13.78 4.22
C LEU A 65 12.75 -14.23 5.66
N ALA A 66 11.95 -15.14 6.22
CA ALA A 66 12.11 -15.60 7.59
C ALA A 66 13.52 -16.17 7.90
N PRO A 67 14.07 -17.15 7.15
CA PRO A 67 15.43 -17.63 7.40
C PRO A 67 16.52 -16.56 7.14
N PHE A 68 16.30 -15.65 6.20
CA PHE A 68 17.26 -14.57 5.94
C PHE A 68 17.38 -13.60 7.12
N ILE A 69 16.24 -13.18 7.70
CA ILE A 69 16.23 -12.34 8.90
C ILE A 69 16.91 -13.07 10.08
N MET A 70 16.73 -14.38 10.20
CA MET A 70 17.33 -15.16 11.29
C MET A 70 18.85 -15.36 11.16
N THR A 71 19.40 -15.27 9.94
CA THR A 71 20.81 -15.56 9.66
C THR A 71 21.78 -14.81 10.60
N PRO A 72 21.77 -13.47 10.71
CA PRO A 72 22.71 -12.74 11.56
C PRO A 72 22.58 -13.06 13.06
N PHE A 73 21.41 -13.50 13.53
CA PHE A 73 21.20 -13.90 14.92
C PHE A 73 21.84 -15.26 15.24
N VAL A 74 21.84 -16.19 14.27
CA VAL A 74 22.39 -17.53 14.44
C VAL A 74 23.90 -17.54 14.23
N THR A 75 24.39 -16.81 13.22
CA THR A 75 25.82 -16.83 12.83
C THR A 75 26.64 -15.78 13.58
N GLY A 76 25.99 -14.81 14.24
CA GLY A 76 26.64 -13.69 14.94
C GLY A 76 27.34 -12.68 14.01
N THR A 77 27.32 -12.91 12.70
CA THR A 77 28.02 -12.13 11.67
C THR A 77 27.14 -11.93 10.45
N SER A 78 27.35 -10.83 9.71
CA SER A 78 26.65 -10.57 8.45
C SER A 78 27.49 -11.08 7.27
N TYR A 79 26.83 -11.75 6.31
CA TYR A 79 27.42 -12.08 5.02
C TYR A 79 26.86 -11.13 3.97
N PRO A 80 27.69 -10.37 3.21
CA PRO A 80 27.21 -9.31 2.32
C PRO A 80 26.14 -9.77 1.32
N LEU A 81 26.31 -10.95 0.71
CA LEU A 81 25.34 -11.49 -0.24
C LEU A 81 23.99 -11.79 0.43
N VAL A 82 24.03 -12.34 1.65
CA VAL A 82 22.81 -12.71 2.40
C VAL A 82 22.09 -11.45 2.87
N ASP A 83 22.84 -10.45 3.34
CA ASP A 83 22.29 -9.16 3.80
C ASP A 83 21.66 -8.38 2.65
N SER A 84 22.34 -8.33 1.49
CA SER A 84 21.82 -7.74 0.25
C SER A 84 20.53 -8.43 -0.24
N ILE A 85 20.48 -9.77 -0.21
CA ILE A 85 19.27 -10.53 -0.57
C ILE A 85 18.15 -10.24 0.42
N MET A 86 18.44 -10.29 1.73
CA MET A 86 17.48 -9.98 2.79
C MET A 86 16.91 -8.56 2.60
N GLY A 87 17.75 -7.56 2.40
CA GLY A 87 17.36 -6.16 2.19
C GLY A 87 16.49 -5.97 0.95
N THR A 88 16.84 -6.64 -0.15
CA THR A 88 16.06 -6.57 -1.40
C THR A 88 14.70 -7.25 -1.27
N LEU A 89 14.65 -8.44 -0.66
CA LEU A 89 13.39 -9.15 -0.42
C LEU A 89 12.49 -8.39 0.55
N LEU A 90 13.06 -7.79 1.59
CA LEU A 90 12.33 -6.91 2.52
C LEU A 90 11.75 -5.70 1.77
N LEU A 91 12.55 -5.06 0.91
CA LEU A 91 12.10 -3.92 0.11
C LEU A 91 10.93 -4.30 -0.81
N TYR A 92 11.01 -5.44 -1.50
CA TYR A 92 9.89 -5.96 -2.30
C TYR A 92 8.65 -6.25 -1.44
N HIS A 93 8.83 -6.90 -0.29
CA HIS A 93 7.73 -7.21 0.64
C HIS A 93 7.02 -5.93 1.11
N CYS A 94 7.78 -4.89 1.47
CA CYS A 94 7.23 -3.60 1.83
C CYS A 94 6.52 -2.90 0.68
N TYR A 95 7.08 -2.94 -0.54
CA TYR A 95 6.45 -2.36 -1.73
C TYR A 95 5.06 -2.95 -1.98
N VAL A 96 4.96 -4.28 -2.04
CA VAL A 96 3.67 -4.95 -2.31
C VAL A 96 2.68 -4.79 -1.14
N GLY A 97 3.17 -4.78 0.09
CA GLY A 97 2.34 -4.51 1.28
C GLY A 97 1.74 -3.10 1.26
N PHE A 98 2.55 -2.07 0.96
CA PHE A 98 2.06 -0.70 0.84
C PHE A 98 1.17 -0.50 -0.38
N GLU A 99 1.45 -1.16 -1.50
CA GLU A 99 0.57 -1.17 -2.68
C GLU A 99 -0.82 -1.69 -2.31
N SER A 100 -0.89 -2.79 -1.55
CA SER A 100 -2.14 -3.36 -1.06
C SER A 100 -2.91 -2.37 -0.16
N CYS A 101 -2.23 -1.72 0.78
CA CYS A 101 -2.84 -0.67 1.61
C CYS A 101 -3.38 0.50 0.77
N ILE A 102 -2.66 0.94 -0.27
CA ILE A 102 -3.11 2.02 -1.14
C ILE A 102 -4.35 1.60 -1.93
N ILE A 103 -4.39 0.38 -2.45
CA ILE A 103 -5.54 -0.14 -3.21
C ILE A 103 -6.80 -0.19 -2.34
N ASP A 104 -6.68 -0.62 -1.08
CA ASP A 104 -7.80 -0.76 -0.16
C ASP A 104 -8.34 0.59 0.34
N TYR A 105 -7.45 1.49 0.79
CA TYR A 105 -7.85 2.73 1.46
C TYR A 105 -7.93 3.94 0.53
N ILE A 106 -7.22 3.93 -0.58
CA ILE A 106 -7.22 5.01 -1.59
C ILE A 106 -7.61 4.40 -2.95
N PRO A 107 -8.83 3.85 -3.10
CA PRO A 107 -9.20 3.14 -4.32
C PRO A 107 -9.22 4.07 -5.54
N LEU A 108 -8.68 3.60 -6.66
CA LEU A 108 -8.62 4.32 -7.93
C LEU A 108 -9.97 4.88 -8.38
N ARG A 109 -11.05 4.10 -8.20
CA ARG A 109 -12.41 4.49 -8.60
C ARG A 109 -12.95 5.72 -7.88
N VAL A 110 -12.48 6.00 -6.67
CA VAL A 110 -12.94 7.13 -5.83
C VAL A 110 -11.96 8.29 -5.92
N TYR A 111 -10.66 8.01 -5.79
CA TYR A 111 -9.63 9.01 -5.61
C TYR A 111 -8.89 9.39 -6.90
N GLY A 112 -9.03 8.60 -7.97
CA GLY A 112 -8.51 8.92 -9.30
C GLY A 112 -7.03 9.27 -9.29
N ILE A 113 -6.73 10.56 -9.49
CA ILE A 113 -5.36 11.10 -9.56
C ILE A 113 -4.58 10.84 -8.27
N TRP A 114 -5.21 10.94 -7.09
CA TRP A 114 -4.52 10.77 -5.82
C TRP A 114 -4.05 9.33 -5.58
N HIS A 115 -4.81 8.34 -6.05
CA HIS A 115 -4.36 6.95 -6.07
C HIS A 115 -3.11 6.79 -6.95
N LYS A 116 -3.15 7.34 -8.18
CA LYS A 116 -2.01 7.28 -9.11
C LYS A 116 -0.78 7.98 -8.55
N ALA A 117 -0.96 9.12 -7.89
CA ALA A 117 0.11 9.83 -7.21
C ALA A 117 0.71 9.03 -6.05
N ALA A 118 -0.13 8.38 -5.23
CA ALA A 118 0.33 7.53 -4.14
C ALA A 118 1.14 6.32 -4.64
N ILE A 119 0.65 5.61 -5.66
CA ILE A 119 1.39 4.50 -6.30
C ILE A 119 2.69 5.00 -6.93
N GLY A 120 2.67 6.14 -7.62
CA GLY A 120 3.87 6.72 -8.22
C GLY A 120 4.92 7.12 -7.20
N LEU A 121 4.49 7.72 -6.08
CA LEU A 121 5.38 8.08 -4.97
C LEU A 121 5.93 6.83 -4.28
N LEU A 122 5.12 5.79 -4.10
CA LEU A 122 5.58 4.51 -3.57
C LEU A 122 6.67 3.92 -4.47
N GLY A 123 6.44 3.84 -5.78
CA GLY A 123 7.43 3.36 -6.74
C GLY A 123 8.73 4.18 -6.72
N PHE A 124 8.62 5.51 -6.70
CA PHE A 124 9.78 6.39 -6.58
C PHE A 124 10.55 6.16 -5.27
N GLY A 125 9.84 6.12 -4.13
CA GLY A 125 10.43 5.87 -2.82
C GLY A 125 11.13 4.52 -2.74
N THR A 126 10.55 3.48 -3.35
CA THR A 126 11.15 2.15 -3.43
C THR A 126 12.43 2.14 -4.27
N LEU A 127 12.48 2.86 -5.40
CA LEU A 127 13.71 2.99 -6.18
C LEU A 127 14.83 3.71 -5.40
N VAL A 128 14.47 4.81 -4.74
CA VAL A 128 15.42 5.55 -3.88
C VAL A 128 15.91 4.67 -2.72
N ALA A 129 15.01 3.93 -2.06
CA ALA A 129 15.37 3.01 -1.00
C ALA A 129 16.27 1.86 -1.51
N GLY A 130 16.00 1.32 -2.70
CA GLY A 130 16.84 0.30 -3.33
C GLY A 130 18.26 0.81 -3.61
N TYR A 131 18.40 2.06 -4.08
CA TYR A 131 19.70 2.70 -4.21
C TYR A 131 20.37 2.92 -2.84
N GLY A 132 19.61 3.27 -1.82
CA GLY A 132 20.09 3.37 -0.43
C GLY A 132 20.64 2.04 0.10
N VAL A 133 19.94 0.93 -0.16
CA VAL A 133 20.44 -0.43 0.16
C VAL A 133 21.77 -0.69 -0.53
N TYR A 134 21.89 -0.38 -1.83
CA TYR A 134 23.15 -0.53 -2.55
C TYR A 134 24.30 0.28 -1.93
N ILE A 135 24.06 1.54 -1.54
CA ILE A 135 25.09 2.37 -0.89
C ILE A 135 25.51 1.76 0.45
N ILE A 136 24.54 1.34 1.27
CA ILE A 136 24.82 0.76 2.59
C ILE A 136 25.66 -0.51 2.44
N GLU A 137 25.25 -1.42 1.56
CA GLU A 137 25.95 -2.69 1.33
C GLU A 137 27.37 -2.51 0.77
N THR A 138 27.62 -1.44 0.01
CA THR A 138 28.95 -1.16 -0.57
C THR A 138 29.87 -0.33 0.32
N THR A 139 29.31 0.46 1.24
CA THR A 139 30.07 1.42 2.06
C THR A 139 30.24 0.95 3.51
N GLU A 140 29.26 0.27 4.06
CA GLU A 140 29.27 -0.19 5.46
C GLU A 140 29.91 -1.57 5.61
N LYS A 141 30.74 -1.73 6.64
CA LYS A 141 31.51 -2.96 6.88
C LYS A 141 30.66 -4.22 7.09
N GLU A 142 29.43 -4.06 7.60
CA GLU A 142 28.49 -5.15 7.86
C GLU A 142 27.11 -4.90 7.23
N GLY A 143 27.05 -4.08 6.17
CA GLY A 143 25.81 -3.80 5.44
C GLY A 143 24.69 -3.24 6.33
N LEU A 144 23.46 -3.64 6.01
CA LEU A 144 22.25 -3.26 6.74
C LEU A 144 22.29 -3.73 8.22
N VAL A 145 22.79 -4.93 8.49
CA VAL A 145 22.93 -5.44 9.87
C VAL A 145 23.87 -4.55 10.69
N GLY A 146 24.95 -4.06 10.08
CA GLY A 146 25.88 -3.12 10.71
C GLY A 146 25.21 -1.81 11.12
N VAL A 147 24.41 -1.24 10.22
CA VAL A 147 23.62 -0.03 10.50
C VAL A 147 22.66 -0.28 11.67
N MET A 148 21.96 -1.42 11.68
CA MET A 148 21.06 -1.79 12.78
C MET A 148 21.79 -1.96 14.11
N LYS A 149 22.97 -2.58 14.13
CA LYS A 149 23.80 -2.71 15.34
C LYS A 149 24.23 -1.36 15.89
N LYS A 150 24.61 -0.41 15.01
CA LYS A 150 24.97 0.96 15.39
C LYS A 150 23.75 1.70 15.96
N LEU A 151 22.60 1.59 15.29
CA LEU A 151 21.35 2.23 15.71
C LEU A 151 20.85 1.70 17.06
N TRP A 152 21.00 0.41 17.33
CA TRP A 152 20.57 -0.20 18.59
C TRP A 152 21.45 0.18 19.79
N LYS A 153 22.72 0.51 19.55
CA LYS A 153 23.66 0.98 20.58
C LYS A 153 23.67 2.51 20.73
N ALA A 154 22.85 3.22 19.94
CA ALA A 154 22.68 4.66 20.02
C ALA A 154 21.86 5.07 21.25
#